data_AF-A0A524A1M6-F1
#
_entry.id   AF-A0A524A1M6-F1
#
_cell.length_a   1.000
_cell.length_b   1.000
_cell.length_c   1.000
_cell.angle_alpha   90.00
_cell.angle_beta   90.00
_cell.angle_gamma   90.00
#
_symmetry.space_group_name_H-M   'P 1'
#
loop_
_entity.id
_entity.type
_entity.pdbx_description
1 polymer ?
#
loop_
_entity_poly.entity_id
_entity_poly.type
_entity_poly.pdbx_seq_one_letter_code
_entity_poly.pdbx_strand_id
1 'polypeptide(L)'
;PAPPPPPPAPALPPPPGGRGGLHCGVSFEKFREGDPKNVLMAIFAAHPSLKHAVVVDSDIDPYDMEQVEWAVATRFRGDEDLLIIPKVRVSSLDPVSDQEKELGCKVGVDATKPMGKEGFDRPGIPVPDEIRKLLERYASRGS
;
A
#
# COMPACT_ATOMS: atom_id res chain seq x y z
N PRO A 1 8.35 3.85 -30.01
CA PRO A 1 7.70 4.65 -28.95
C PRO A 1 7.35 3.78 -27.73
N ALA A 2 7.80 4.17 -26.54
CA ALA A 2 7.39 3.51 -25.31
C ALA A 2 5.87 3.70 -25.08
N PRO A 3 5.17 2.72 -24.49
CA PRO A 3 3.76 2.88 -24.16
C PRO A 3 3.58 4.08 -23.21
N PRO A 4 2.43 4.79 -23.29
CA PRO A 4 2.12 5.87 -22.37
C PRO A 4 2.15 5.34 -20.93
N PRO A 5 2.59 6.16 -19.96
CA PRO A 5 2.55 5.77 -18.55
C PRO A 5 1.09 5.43 -18.16
N PRO A 6 0.88 4.43 -17.28
CA PRO A 6 -0.45 4.12 -16.80
C PRO A 6 -1.10 5.36 -16.18
N PRO A 7 -2.43 5.51 -16.27
CA PRO A 7 -3.12 6.60 -15.59
C PRO A 7 -2.77 6.57 -14.10
N PRO A 8 -2.65 7.74 -13.44
CA PRO A 8 -2.41 7.76 -12.00
C PRO A 8 -3.51 6.96 -11.32
N ALA A 9 -3.13 6.01 -10.48
CA ALA A 9 -4.08 5.25 -9.67
C ALA A 9 -4.99 6.25 -8.94
N PRO A 10 -6.33 6.04 -8.94
CA PRO A 10 -7.23 6.94 -8.26
C PRO A 10 -6.80 7.11 -6.80
N ALA A 11 -6.53 8.34 -6.39
CA ALA A 11 -6.16 8.65 -5.01
C ALA A 11 -7.37 8.35 -4.11
N LEU A 12 -7.26 7.27 -3.34
CA LEU A 12 -8.30 6.81 -2.43
C LEU A 12 -8.29 7.68 -1.15
N PRO A 13 -9.45 7.97 -0.53
CA PRO A 13 -9.53 8.68 0.75
C PRO A 13 -8.59 8.09 1.82
N PRO A 14 -8.06 8.92 2.73
CA PRO A 14 -7.04 8.49 3.68
C PRO A 14 -7.59 7.43 4.66
N PRO A 15 -6.78 6.43 5.03
CA PRO A 15 -7.17 5.43 6.02
C PRO A 15 -7.42 6.07 7.40
N PRO A 16 -8.20 5.40 8.28
CA PRO A 16 -8.70 5.99 9.53
C PRO A 16 -7.62 6.56 10.48
N GLY A 17 -6.39 6.03 10.43
CA GLY A 17 -5.26 6.49 11.25
C GLY A 17 -4.57 7.77 10.76
N GLY A 18 -4.84 8.21 9.51
CA GLY A 18 -4.25 9.41 8.91
C GLY A 18 -4.93 10.68 9.37
N ARG A 19 -4.72 11.11 10.63
CA ARG A 19 -5.18 12.44 11.11
C ARG A 19 -4.86 13.51 10.06
N GLY A 20 -5.89 14.14 9.50
CA GLY A 20 -5.74 15.25 8.54
C GLY A 20 -5.16 14.89 7.18
N GLY A 21 -5.20 13.62 6.75
CA GLY A 21 -4.73 13.22 5.41
C GLY A 21 -3.22 13.20 5.24
N LEU A 22 -2.47 13.02 6.33
CA LEU A 22 -0.99 12.93 6.29
C LEU A 22 -0.47 11.53 5.92
N HIS A 23 -1.33 10.51 5.91
CA HIS A 23 -1.02 9.13 5.60
C HIS A 23 -2.03 8.57 4.59
N CYS A 24 -1.56 7.77 3.64
CA CYS A 24 -2.38 7.18 2.58
C CYS A 24 -1.92 5.75 2.28
N GLY A 25 -2.88 4.84 2.08
CA GLY A 25 -2.66 3.53 1.48
C GLY A 25 -3.15 3.56 0.03
N VAL A 26 -2.39 2.96 -0.89
CA VAL A 26 -2.75 2.85 -2.30
C VAL A 26 -2.60 1.41 -2.75
N SER A 27 -3.70 0.86 -3.25
CA SER A 27 -3.74 -0.48 -3.83
C SER A 27 -3.70 -0.38 -5.36
N PHE A 28 -2.81 -1.12 -6.00
CA PHE A 28 -2.69 -1.12 -7.47
C PHE A 28 -2.18 -2.46 -8.02
N GLU A 29 -2.42 -2.68 -9.31
CA GLU A 29 -1.88 -3.83 -10.03
C GLU A 29 -0.49 -3.51 -10.57
N LYS A 30 0.53 -4.18 -10.02
CA LYS A 30 1.92 -3.98 -10.42
C LYS A 30 2.20 -4.63 -11.78
N PHE A 31 2.79 -3.88 -12.72
CA PHE A 31 3.16 -4.40 -14.04
C PHE A 31 4.66 -4.68 -14.17
N ARG A 32 5.51 -3.88 -13.52
CA ARG A 32 6.97 -4.00 -13.53
C ARG A 32 7.58 -3.76 -12.16
N GLU A 33 8.76 -4.34 -11.96
CA GLU A 33 9.62 -3.94 -10.86
C GLU A 33 10.01 -2.46 -11.01
N GLY A 34 9.78 -1.68 -9.95
CA GLY A 34 9.97 -0.23 -9.92
C GLY A 34 8.70 0.61 -10.08
N ASP A 35 7.59 0.04 -10.58
CA ASP A 35 6.31 0.75 -10.64
C ASP A 35 5.85 1.29 -9.27
N PRO A 36 5.96 0.54 -8.15
CA PRO A 36 5.54 1.06 -6.85
C PRO A 36 6.26 2.35 -6.45
N LYS A 37 7.57 2.46 -6.73
CA LYS A 37 8.33 3.70 -6.45
C LYS A 37 7.86 4.85 -7.34
N ASN A 38 7.53 4.61 -8.60
CA ASN A 38 6.94 5.62 -9.47
C ASN A 38 5.57 6.07 -8.97
N VAL A 39 4.73 5.14 -8.51
CA VAL A 39 3.44 5.42 -7.89
C VAL A 39 3.62 6.28 -6.63
N LEU A 40 4.54 5.92 -5.73
CA LEU A 40 4.87 6.72 -4.54
C LEU A 40 5.28 8.15 -4.90
N MET A 41 6.16 8.32 -5.88
CA MET A 41 6.58 9.64 -6.37
C MET A 41 5.40 10.44 -6.94
N ALA A 42 4.53 9.79 -7.71
CA ALA A 42 3.34 10.41 -8.29
C ALA A 42 2.35 10.87 -7.20
N ILE A 43 2.12 10.04 -6.18
CA ILE A 43 1.27 10.39 -5.02
C ILE A 43 1.83 11.63 -4.32
N PHE A 44 3.13 11.66 -4.04
CA PHE A 44 3.75 12.81 -3.37
C PHE A 44 3.74 14.09 -4.21
N ALA A 45 3.83 13.97 -5.53
CA ALA A 45 3.69 15.10 -6.45
C ALA A 45 2.23 15.61 -6.50
N ALA A 46 1.25 14.70 -6.53
CA ALA A 46 -0.17 15.04 -6.58
C ALA A 46 -0.70 15.58 -5.24
N HIS A 47 -0.12 15.14 -4.11
CA HIS A 47 -0.54 15.56 -2.78
C HIS A 47 0.64 16.13 -1.94
N PRO A 48 0.94 17.43 -2.09
CA PRO A 48 2.08 18.06 -1.42
C PRO A 48 2.04 18.02 0.10
N SER A 49 0.87 17.97 0.72
CA SER A 49 0.72 17.89 2.18
C SER A 49 0.89 16.47 2.73
N LEU A 50 0.87 15.43 1.89
CA LEU A 50 0.97 14.05 2.33
C LEU A 50 2.38 13.75 2.84
N LYS A 51 2.48 13.13 4.02
CA LYS A 51 3.76 12.76 4.64
C LYS A 51 4.14 11.31 4.34
N HIS A 52 3.18 10.41 4.46
CA HIS A 52 3.41 8.97 4.36
C HIS A 52 2.51 8.35 3.30
N ALA A 53 3.06 7.42 2.50
CA ALA A 53 2.31 6.61 1.55
C ALA A 53 2.75 5.15 1.64
N VAL A 54 1.79 4.22 1.63
CA VAL A 54 2.05 2.77 1.54
C VAL A 54 1.40 2.28 0.26
N VAL A 55 2.18 1.63 -0.60
CA VAL A 55 1.69 1.01 -1.82
C VAL A 55 1.59 -0.49 -1.60
N VAL A 56 0.43 -1.07 -1.90
CA VAL A 56 0.12 -2.49 -1.75
C VAL A 56 -0.41 -3.04 -3.07
N ASP A 57 -0.36 -4.37 -3.22
CA ASP A 57 -0.95 -5.04 -4.39
C ASP A 57 -2.49 -4.96 -4.38
N SER A 58 -3.10 -5.18 -5.55
CA SER A 58 -4.55 -5.19 -5.76
C SER A 58 -5.34 -6.24 -4.95
N ASP A 59 -4.66 -7.19 -4.30
CA ASP A 59 -5.28 -8.16 -3.37
C ASP A 59 -5.45 -7.63 -1.94
N ILE A 60 -4.97 -6.41 -1.67
CA ILE A 60 -5.05 -5.73 -0.37
C ILE A 60 -6.04 -4.57 -0.45
N ASP A 61 -7.02 -4.57 0.45
CA ASP A 61 -7.87 -3.41 0.68
C ASP A 61 -7.08 -2.32 1.43
N PRO A 62 -6.82 -1.15 0.83
CA PRO A 62 -6.03 -0.09 1.47
C PRO A 62 -6.79 0.63 2.60
N TYR A 63 -8.08 0.36 2.80
CA TYR A 63 -8.87 0.88 3.93
C TYR A 63 -8.84 -0.05 5.15
N ASP A 64 -8.47 -1.31 4.94
CA ASP A 64 -8.31 -2.28 6.00
C ASP A 64 -6.86 -2.26 6.50
N MET A 65 -6.63 -1.59 7.62
CA MET A 65 -5.29 -1.42 8.17
C MET A 65 -4.66 -2.74 8.60
N GLU A 66 -5.44 -3.73 9.02
CA GLU A 66 -4.90 -5.06 9.35
C GLU A 66 -4.30 -5.69 8.08
N GLN A 67 -4.96 -5.50 6.95
CA GLN A 67 -4.50 -5.99 5.67
C GLN A 67 -3.24 -5.28 5.16
N VAL A 68 -3.19 -3.95 5.31
CA VAL A 68 -2.03 -3.13 4.95
C VAL A 68 -0.83 -3.47 5.84
N GLU A 69 -1.03 -3.58 7.16
CA GLU A 69 0.02 -3.94 8.11
C GLU A 69 0.57 -5.35 7.83
N TRP A 70 -0.30 -6.31 7.49
CA TRP A 70 0.14 -7.62 7.06
C TRP A 70 1.01 -7.56 5.78
N ALA A 71 0.64 -6.74 4.80
CA ALA A 71 1.44 -6.58 3.59
C ALA A 71 2.82 -5.99 3.92
N VAL A 72 2.88 -4.95 4.76
CA VAL A 72 4.15 -4.38 5.23
C VAL A 72 4.97 -5.44 6.00
N ALA A 73 4.35 -6.24 6.85
CA ALA A 73 5.07 -7.25 7.63
C ALA A 73 5.67 -8.39 6.79
N THR A 74 5.07 -8.70 5.63
CA THR A 74 5.39 -9.91 4.86
C THR A 74 6.03 -9.65 3.50
N ARG A 75 5.84 -8.45 2.93
CA ARG A 75 6.27 -8.12 1.55
C ARG A 75 7.35 -7.02 1.50
N PHE A 76 7.53 -6.23 2.57
CA PHE A 76 8.44 -5.08 2.58
C PHE A 76 9.82 -5.41 3.14
N ARG A 77 10.86 -4.92 2.46
CA ARG A 77 12.25 -4.88 2.91
C ARG A 77 12.77 -3.45 3.03
N GLY A 78 13.19 -3.06 4.23
CA GLY A 78 13.59 -1.67 4.51
C GLY A 78 14.80 -1.14 3.73
N ASP A 79 15.67 -2.01 3.23
CA ASP A 79 16.85 -1.66 2.43
C ASP A 79 16.52 -1.41 0.95
N GLU A 80 15.47 -2.05 0.42
CA GLU A 80 15.12 -2.02 -1.01
C GLU A 80 13.83 -1.23 -1.28
N ASP A 81 12.84 -1.35 -0.40
CA ASP A 81 11.45 -0.97 -0.64
C ASP A 81 11.06 0.36 0.02
N LEU A 82 11.97 0.94 0.82
CA LEU A 82 11.77 2.22 1.47
C LEU A 82 12.17 3.38 0.55
N LEU A 83 11.29 4.36 0.40
CA LEU A 83 11.56 5.63 -0.27
C LEU A 83 11.58 6.74 0.78
N ILE A 84 12.71 7.44 0.91
CA ILE A 84 12.87 8.58 1.81
C ILE A 84 13.17 9.81 0.97
N ILE A 85 12.36 10.86 1.13
CA ILE A 85 12.55 12.14 0.45
C ILE A 85 12.72 13.23 1.52
N PRO A 86 13.97 13.56 1.91
CA PRO A 86 14.22 14.55 2.94
C PRO A 86 14.13 15.98 2.40
N LYS A 87 13.91 16.95 3.30
CA LYS A 87 13.93 18.40 3.02
C LYS A 87 12.92 18.81 1.94
N VAL A 88 11.71 18.27 2.02
CA VAL A 88 10.60 18.60 1.12
C VAL A 88 9.48 19.29 1.86
N ARG A 89 8.65 20.04 1.11
CA ARG A 89 7.46 20.67 1.69
C ARG A 89 6.50 19.60 2.21
N VAL A 90 5.97 19.81 3.41
CA VAL A 90 4.94 18.97 4.03
C VAL A 90 3.82 19.87 4.58
N SER A 91 2.75 19.25 5.09
CA SER A 91 1.65 20.00 5.68
C SER A 91 2.10 20.82 6.89
N SER A 92 1.59 22.05 7.02
CA SER A 92 1.69 22.83 8.27
C SER A 92 0.96 22.17 9.45
N LEU A 93 0.14 21.15 9.19
CA LEU A 93 -0.51 20.33 10.22
C LEU A 93 0.39 19.18 10.71
N ASP A 94 1.55 18.93 10.09
CA ASP A 94 2.51 17.94 10.59
C ASP A 94 3.28 18.53 11.79
N PRO A 95 3.05 18.09 13.04
CA PRO A 95 3.65 18.71 14.21
C PRO A 95 5.17 18.50 14.30
N VAL A 96 5.74 17.56 13.52
CA VAL A 96 7.17 17.22 13.55
C VAL A 96 7.98 17.99 12.49
N SER A 97 7.31 18.63 11.52
CA SER A 97 8.02 19.40 10.50
C SER A 97 8.58 20.71 11.04
N ASP A 98 9.60 21.24 10.37
CA ASP A 98 10.09 22.61 10.59
C ASP A 98 8.97 23.58 10.17
N GLN A 99 8.27 24.12 11.16
CA GLN A 99 7.11 25.01 10.94
C GLN A 99 7.50 26.36 10.34
N GLU A 100 8.73 26.83 10.56
CA GLU A 100 9.19 28.11 10.01
C GLU A 100 9.48 28.00 8.53
N LYS A 101 9.98 26.84 8.08
CA LYS A 101 10.38 26.60 6.68
C LYS A 101 9.41 25.70 5.92
N GLU A 102 8.39 25.16 6.60
CA GLU A 102 7.47 24.14 6.10
C GLU A 102 8.20 22.90 5.52
N LEU A 103 9.37 22.58 6.06
CA LEU A 103 10.21 21.48 5.58
C LEU A 103 10.09 20.26 6.48
N GLY A 104 9.99 19.09 5.84
CA GLY A 104 9.94 17.81 6.51
C GLY A 104 10.53 16.70 5.66
N CYS A 105 10.00 15.50 5.86
CA CYS A 105 10.38 14.30 5.16
C CYS A 105 9.14 13.56 4.69
N LYS A 106 9.15 13.08 3.45
CA LYS A 106 8.15 12.14 2.96
C LYS A 106 8.72 10.74 2.98
N VAL A 107 7.89 9.78 3.39
CA VAL A 107 8.27 8.36 3.46
C VAL A 107 7.26 7.53 2.69
N GLY A 108 7.77 6.80 1.69
CA GLY A 108 7.02 5.84 0.90
C GLY A 108 7.43 4.42 1.23
N VAL A 109 6.45 3.53 1.37
CA VAL A 109 6.66 2.09 1.64
C VAL A 109 6.10 1.31 0.46
N ASP A 110 6.95 0.55 -0.23
CA ASP A 110 6.52 -0.47 -1.20
C ASP A 110 6.29 -1.79 -0.47
N ALA A 111 5.02 -2.14 -0.27
CA ALA A 111 4.59 -3.40 0.33
C ALA A 111 4.01 -4.35 -0.73
N THR A 112 4.51 -4.28 -1.98
CA THR A 112 4.08 -5.16 -3.06
C THR A 112 4.86 -6.47 -3.13
N LYS A 113 4.23 -7.51 -3.69
CA LYS A 113 4.87 -8.82 -3.92
C LYS A 113 6.03 -8.70 -4.90
N PRO A 114 7.24 -9.20 -4.62
CA PRO A 114 8.29 -9.29 -5.63
C PRO A 114 7.82 -10.12 -6.84
N MET A 115 8.00 -9.59 -8.04
CA MET A 115 7.62 -10.25 -9.29
C MET A 115 8.37 -11.56 -9.46
N GLY A 116 7.64 -12.60 -9.88
CA GLY A 116 8.20 -13.91 -10.15
C GLY A 116 8.62 -14.70 -8.91
N LYS A 117 8.22 -14.26 -7.70
CA LYS A 117 8.41 -15.05 -6.47
C LYS A 117 7.07 -15.55 -5.93
N GLU A 118 7.09 -16.79 -5.47
CA GLU A 118 5.95 -17.44 -4.78
C GLU A 118 6.03 -17.24 -3.26
N GLY A 119 4.96 -17.58 -2.55
CA GLY A 119 4.94 -17.60 -1.08
C GLY A 119 4.53 -16.28 -0.40
N PHE A 120 4.05 -15.30 -1.18
CA PHE A 120 3.58 -14.01 -0.66
C PHE A 120 2.06 -13.88 -0.64
N ASP A 121 1.34 -14.94 -0.99
CA ASP A 121 -0.11 -15.01 -0.81
C ASP A 121 -0.42 -15.24 0.66
N ARG A 122 -1.54 -14.68 1.13
CA ARG A 122 -1.97 -14.92 2.51
C ARG A 122 -2.14 -16.42 2.72
N PRO A 123 -1.50 -17.03 3.74
CA PRO A 123 -1.85 -18.37 4.13
C PRO A 123 -3.33 -18.34 4.49
N GLY A 124 -4.16 -19.03 3.71
CA GLY A 124 -5.55 -19.23 4.06
C GLY A 124 -5.59 -19.82 5.47
N ILE A 125 -6.57 -19.43 6.27
CA ILE A 125 -6.82 -20.09 7.56
C ILE A 125 -6.90 -21.59 7.25
N PRO A 126 -6.06 -22.46 7.85
CA PRO A 126 -6.15 -23.88 7.61
C PRO A 126 -7.55 -24.33 8.05
N VAL A 127 -8.43 -24.56 7.08
CA VAL A 127 -9.75 -25.10 7.35
C VAL A 127 -9.56 -26.60 7.53
N PRO A 128 -9.85 -27.18 8.72
CA PRO A 128 -9.74 -28.62 8.91
C PRO A 128 -10.57 -29.35 7.85
N ASP A 129 -10.08 -30.49 7.37
CA ASP A 129 -10.75 -31.27 6.31
C ASP A 129 -12.21 -31.60 6.66
N GLU A 130 -12.50 -31.74 7.95
CA GLU A 130 -13.85 -31.96 8.47
C GLU A 130 -14.80 -30.79 8.19
N ILE A 131 -14.33 -29.55 8.36
CA ILE A 131 -15.11 -28.33 8.06
C ILE A 131 -15.25 -28.15 6.55
N ARG A 132 -14.21 -28.46 5.76
CA ARG A 132 -14.27 -28.41 4.29
C ARG A 132 -15.36 -29.35 3.75
N LYS A 133 -15.35 -30.61 4.19
CA LYS A 133 -16.37 -31.62 3.82
C LYS A 133 -17.77 -31.22 4.25
N LEU A 134 -17.92 -30.57 5.40
CA LEU A 134 -19.22 -30.09 5.89
C LEU A 134 -19.77 -29.00 4.98
N LEU A 135 -18.95 -28.02 4.58
CA LEU A 135 -19.33 -26.93 3.70
C LEU A 135 -19.73 -27.43 2.30
N GLU A 136 -18.98 -28.39 1.73
CA GLU A 136 -19.31 -29.04 0.45
C GLU A 136 -20.67 -29.76 0.51
N ARG A 137 -21.00 -30.37 1.64
CA ARG A 137 -22.29 -31.03 1.89
C ARG A 137 -23.46 -30.05 1.95
N TYR A 138 -23.25 -28.84 2.45
CA TYR A 138 -24.27 -27.79 2.46
C TYR A 138 -24.42 -27.15 1.08
N ALA A 139 -23.33 -26.92 0.37
CA ALA A 139 -23.36 -26.38 -0.99
C ALA A 139 -24.08 -27.31 -1.99
N SER A 140 -23.90 -28.62 -1.85
CA SER A 140 -24.57 -29.64 -2.68
C SER A 140 -26.05 -29.88 -2.34
N ARG A 141 -26.53 -29.40 -1.20
CA ARG A 141 -27.94 -29.49 -0.77
C ARG A 141 -28.77 -28.26 -1.12
N GLY A 142 -28.13 -27.21 -1.62
CA GLY A 142 -28.77 -25.96 -2.05
C GLY A 142 -29.08 -25.89 -3.56
N SER A 143 -28.95 -26.99 -4.30
CA SER A 143 -29.32 -27.12 -5.72
C SER A 143 -30.49 -28.07 -5.91
#